data_AF-A0A9E6E5Q1-F1
#
_entry.id   AF-A0A9E6E5Q1-F1
#
_cell.length_a   1.000
_cell.length_b   1.000
_cell.length_c   1.000
_cell.angle_alpha   90.00
_cell.angle_beta   90.00
_cell.angle_gamma   90.00
#
_symmetry.space_group_name_H-M   'P 1'
#
loop_
_entity.id
_entity.type
_entity.pdbx_description
1 polymer ?
#
loop_
_entity_poly.entity_id
_entity_poly.type
_entity_poly.pdbx_seq_one_letter_code
_entity_poly.pdbx_strand_id
1 'polypeptide(L)'
;MSTLTLHELKILPEHFAEVLAGKKMQETRINDRDYKAGDCLNLREINESGEFTGQEMNVEVSHVLHGGHFGIAEGWCVLSIKNRTSDAAIDLICYLRDRLIETCDCIDAGQEIVKKAGYTTEDSQRTANDARQFVDMANEYLAKIAGDEA
;
A
#
# COMPACT_ATOMS: atom_id res chain seq x y z
N MET A 1 -12.84 -0.78 -28.95
CA MET A 1 -12.66 -0.20 -27.60
C MET A 1 -12.23 -1.33 -26.70
N SER A 2 -11.02 -1.29 -26.14
CA SER A 2 -10.60 -2.28 -25.16
C SER A 2 -11.46 -2.09 -23.92
N THR A 3 -12.32 -3.05 -23.62
CA THR A 3 -13.13 -3.05 -22.39
C THR A 3 -12.23 -3.47 -21.23
N LEU A 4 -11.99 -2.58 -20.29
CA LEU A 4 -11.28 -2.89 -19.05
C LEU A 4 -12.18 -3.78 -18.20
N THR A 5 -11.75 -5.01 -17.91
CA THR A 5 -12.50 -5.96 -17.08
C THR A 5 -11.89 -6.04 -15.68
N LEU A 6 -12.74 -6.07 -14.65
CA LEU A 6 -12.34 -6.28 -13.26
C LEU A 6 -12.53 -7.74 -12.87
N HIS A 7 -11.46 -8.38 -12.38
CA HIS A 7 -11.47 -9.78 -11.93
C HIS A 7 -11.24 -9.85 -10.43
N GLU A 8 -12.20 -10.39 -9.68
CA GLU A 8 -12.03 -10.65 -8.24
C GLU A 8 -11.30 -11.97 -8.02
N LEU A 9 -10.17 -11.93 -7.31
CA LEU A 9 -9.30 -13.07 -7.08
C LEU A 9 -8.91 -13.17 -5.61
N LYS A 10 -8.94 -14.39 -5.08
CA LYS A 10 -8.42 -14.68 -3.74
C LYS A 10 -6.89 -14.72 -3.75
N ILE A 11 -6.28 -14.28 -2.66
CA ILE A 11 -4.83 -14.33 -2.43
C ILE A 11 -4.54 -14.60 -0.95
N LEU A 12 -3.49 -15.37 -0.68
CA LEU A 12 -3.05 -15.68 0.69
C LEU A 12 -2.27 -14.50 1.29
N PRO A 13 -2.19 -14.37 2.63
CA PRO A 13 -1.63 -13.20 3.28
C PRO A 13 -0.16 -12.97 2.94
N GLU A 14 0.62 -14.07 2.84
CA GLU A 14 2.03 -14.02 2.45
C GLU A 14 2.24 -13.40 1.05
N HIS A 15 1.36 -13.70 0.09
CA HIS A 15 1.46 -13.16 -1.25
C HIS A 15 0.85 -11.76 -1.34
N PHE A 16 -0.23 -11.50 -0.58
CA PHE A 16 -0.85 -10.18 -0.51
C PHE A 16 0.15 -9.13 -0.01
N ALA A 17 0.86 -9.44 1.08
CA ALA A 17 1.89 -8.57 1.64
C ALA A 17 3.02 -8.27 0.64
N GLU A 18 3.49 -9.27 -0.11
CA GLU A 18 4.56 -9.08 -1.10
C GLU A 18 4.09 -8.28 -2.34
N VAL A 19 2.83 -8.42 -2.76
CA VAL A 19 2.26 -7.60 -3.84
C VAL A 19 2.04 -6.16 -3.37
N LEU A 20 1.53 -5.99 -2.15
CA LEU A 20 1.35 -4.68 -1.51
C LEU A 20 2.67 -3.93 -1.39
N ALA A 21 3.73 -4.62 -0.99
CA ALA A 21 5.08 -4.09 -0.88
C ALA A 21 5.81 -3.92 -2.23
N GLY A 22 5.16 -4.23 -3.35
CA GLY A 22 5.74 -4.10 -4.68
C GLY A 22 6.84 -5.12 -5.02
N LYS A 23 7.17 -6.04 -4.10
CA LYS A 23 8.19 -7.08 -4.28
C LYS A 23 7.75 -8.17 -5.25
N LYS A 24 6.46 -8.56 -5.17
CA LYS A 24 5.85 -9.56 -6.06
C LYS A 24 5.07 -8.86 -7.17
N MET A 25 5.64 -8.86 -8.36
CA MET A 25 5.08 -8.20 -9.55
C MET A 25 4.39 -9.17 -10.52
N GLN A 26 4.08 -10.40 -10.10
CA GLN A 26 3.44 -11.40 -10.95
C GLN A 26 2.43 -12.26 -10.20
N GLU A 27 1.41 -12.74 -10.90
CA GLU A 27 0.45 -13.74 -10.44
C GLU A 27 0.34 -14.91 -11.44
N THR A 28 0.47 -16.14 -10.95
CA THR A 28 0.27 -17.36 -11.75
C THR A 28 -1.16 -17.85 -11.58
N ARG A 29 -1.89 -18.03 -12.69
CA ARG A 29 -3.31 -18.43 -12.68
C ARG A 29 -3.64 -19.39 -13.81
N ILE A 30 -4.69 -20.18 -13.62
CA ILE A 30 -5.40 -20.82 -14.74
C ILE A 30 -6.06 -19.69 -15.54
N ASN A 31 -5.91 -19.69 -16.87
CA ASN A 31 -6.50 -18.68 -17.74
C ASN A 31 -7.98 -19.00 -18.06
N ASP A 32 -8.79 -19.15 -17.02
CA ASP A 32 -10.23 -19.44 -17.08
C ASP A 32 -11.11 -18.22 -17.36
N ARG A 33 -10.52 -17.01 -17.28
CA ARG A 33 -11.21 -15.71 -17.43
C ARG A 33 -10.77 -14.93 -18.67
N ASP A 34 -9.91 -15.49 -19.51
CA ASP A 34 -9.31 -14.81 -20.67
C ASP A 34 -8.67 -13.47 -20.28
N TYR A 35 -7.74 -13.50 -19.32
CA TYR A 35 -7.10 -12.28 -18.80
C TYR A 35 -6.35 -11.53 -19.90
N LYS A 36 -6.43 -10.19 -19.88
CA LYS A 36 -5.80 -9.32 -20.87
C LYS A 36 -4.96 -8.23 -20.23
N ALA A 37 -3.97 -7.77 -20.98
CA ALA A 37 -3.27 -6.53 -20.63
C ALA A 37 -4.28 -5.37 -20.59
N GLY A 38 -4.23 -4.58 -19.53
CA GLY A 38 -5.19 -3.53 -19.21
C GLY A 38 -6.33 -3.95 -18.29
N ASP A 39 -6.51 -5.24 -18.00
CA ASP A 39 -7.48 -5.69 -17.00
C ASP A 39 -7.04 -5.29 -15.58
N CYS A 40 -8.01 -5.22 -14.67
CA CYS A 40 -7.78 -4.97 -13.26
C CYS A 40 -8.04 -6.25 -12.45
N LEU A 41 -7.16 -6.58 -11.52
CA LEU A 41 -7.40 -7.65 -10.54
C LEU A 41 -7.71 -6.99 -9.20
N ASN A 42 -8.87 -7.30 -8.63
CA ASN A 42 -9.15 -7.04 -7.21
C ASN A 42 -8.66 -8.26 -6.41
N LEU A 43 -7.49 -8.15 -5.81
CA LEU A 43 -6.88 -9.17 -4.97
C LEU A 43 -7.44 -9.06 -3.56
N ARG A 44 -8.23 -10.05 -3.16
CA ARG A 44 -8.94 -10.11 -1.88
C ARG A 44 -8.25 -11.11 -0.96
N GLU A 45 -7.69 -10.62 0.14
CA GLU A 45 -6.92 -11.44 1.08
C GLU A 45 -7.85 -12.42 1.80
N ILE A 46 -7.41 -13.68 1.87
CA ILE A 46 -8.03 -14.75 2.63
C ILE A 46 -7.04 -15.30 3.66
N ASN A 47 -7.53 -15.69 4.84
CA ASN A 47 -6.72 -16.40 5.84
C ASN A 47 -6.49 -17.88 5.42
N GLU A 48 -5.69 -18.61 6.18
CA GLU A 48 -5.41 -20.04 5.92
C GLU A 48 -6.68 -20.92 5.95
N SER A 49 -7.70 -20.49 6.69
CA SER A 49 -9.03 -21.13 6.74
C SER A 49 -9.92 -20.81 5.53
N GLY A 50 -9.48 -19.92 4.63
CA GLY A 50 -10.18 -19.50 3.43
C GLY A 50 -11.22 -18.39 3.63
N GLU A 51 -11.26 -17.76 4.80
CA GLU A 51 -12.14 -16.64 5.14
C GLU A 51 -11.51 -15.32 4.73
N PHE A 52 -12.32 -14.38 4.25
CA PHE A 52 -11.84 -13.04 3.89
C PHE A 52 -11.45 -12.25 5.14
N THR A 53 -10.26 -11.64 5.12
CA THR A 53 -9.79 -10.76 6.20
C THR A 53 -10.41 -9.36 6.13
N GLY A 54 -10.91 -9.00 4.94
CA GLY A 54 -11.40 -7.66 4.61
C GLY A 54 -10.35 -6.78 3.92
N GLN A 55 -9.08 -7.21 3.85
CA GLN A 55 -8.07 -6.51 3.06
C GLN A 55 -8.23 -6.83 1.57
N GLU A 56 -8.14 -5.80 0.74
CA GLU A 56 -8.17 -5.94 -0.71
C GLU A 56 -7.30 -4.86 -1.39
N MET A 57 -6.81 -5.16 -2.58
CA MET A 57 -6.05 -4.21 -3.39
C MET A 57 -6.30 -4.40 -4.88
N ASN A 58 -6.27 -3.29 -5.62
CA ASN A 58 -6.41 -3.31 -7.07
C ASN A 58 -5.05 -3.22 -7.75
N VAL A 59 -4.78 -4.16 -8.65
CA VAL A 59 -3.57 -4.17 -9.49
C VAL A 59 -3.96 -4.24 -10.96
N GLU A 60 -3.14 -3.63 -11.82
CA GLU A 60 -3.34 -3.66 -13.27
C GLU A 60 -2.53 -4.80 -13.89
N VAL A 61 -3.13 -5.58 -14.78
CA VAL A 61 -2.43 -6.56 -15.61
C VAL A 61 -1.69 -5.82 -16.72
N SER A 62 -0.37 -5.74 -16.61
CA SER A 62 0.47 -5.08 -17.61
C SER A 62 0.88 -5.98 -18.77
N HIS A 63 0.93 -7.30 -18.53
CA HIS A 63 1.29 -8.30 -19.53
C HIS A 63 0.75 -9.68 -19.14
N VAL A 64 0.45 -10.52 -20.14
CA VAL A 64 -0.03 -11.90 -19.96
C VAL A 64 0.89 -12.84 -20.73
N LEU A 65 1.57 -13.73 -20.01
CA LEU A 65 2.31 -14.83 -20.62
C LEU A 65 1.45 -16.09 -20.57
N HIS A 66 1.01 -16.58 -21.72
CA HIS A 66 0.22 -17.82 -21.80
C HIS A 66 1.09 -19.07 -21.56
N GLY A 67 0.46 -20.14 -21.13
CA GLY A 67 1.09 -21.44 -20.95
C GLY A 67 1.24 -22.23 -22.25
N GLY A 68 1.80 -23.44 -22.13
CA GLY A 68 2.17 -24.30 -23.26
C GLY A 68 3.62 -24.14 -23.72
N HIS A 69 4.37 -23.23 -23.09
CA HIS A 69 5.78 -22.95 -23.37
C HIS A 69 6.51 -22.42 -22.12
N PHE A 70 7.84 -22.37 -22.17
CA PHE A 70 8.71 -21.88 -21.09
C PHE A 70 8.52 -22.56 -19.72
N GLY A 71 8.05 -23.82 -19.71
CA GLY A 71 7.79 -24.57 -18.47
C GLY A 71 6.47 -24.25 -17.78
N ILE A 72 5.60 -23.45 -18.41
CA ILE A 72 4.24 -23.16 -17.93
C ILE A 72 3.28 -24.13 -18.61
N ALA A 73 2.47 -24.85 -17.83
CA ALA A 73 1.53 -25.83 -18.35
C ALA A 73 0.46 -25.18 -19.26
N GLU A 74 -0.04 -25.92 -20.24
CA GLU A 74 -1.13 -25.45 -21.10
C GLU A 74 -2.37 -25.08 -20.27
N GLY A 75 -3.07 -24.01 -20.65
CA GLY A 75 -4.22 -23.47 -19.91
C GLY A 75 -3.86 -22.60 -18.70
N TRP A 76 -2.58 -22.52 -18.31
CA TRP A 76 -2.10 -21.57 -17.31
C TRP A 76 -1.64 -20.26 -17.95
N CYS A 77 -1.46 -19.23 -17.12
CA CYS A 77 -0.86 -17.96 -17.49
C CYS A 77 -0.10 -17.37 -16.31
N VAL A 78 0.85 -16.51 -16.64
CA VAL A 78 1.53 -15.63 -15.68
C VAL A 78 1.17 -14.19 -16.03
N LEU A 79 0.54 -13.52 -15.08
CA LEU A 79 0.07 -12.15 -15.18
C LEU A 79 1.14 -11.24 -14.57
N SER A 80 1.78 -10.40 -15.36
CA SER A 80 2.62 -9.34 -14.83
C SER A 80 1.72 -8.22 -14.32
N ILE A 81 1.80 -7.92 -13.02
CA ILE A 81 0.92 -6.96 -12.36
C ILE A 81 1.71 -5.71 -11.97
N LYS A 82 1.03 -4.56 -12.04
CA LYS A 82 1.54 -3.30 -11.51
C LYS A 82 0.62 -2.84 -10.38
N ASN A 83 1.22 -2.65 -9.21
CA ASN A 83 0.52 -1.99 -8.12
C ASN A 83 0.26 -0.53 -8.55
N ARG A 84 -1.00 -0.10 -8.47
CA ARG A 84 -1.39 1.31 -8.69
C ARG A 84 -1.46 2.06 -7.37
N THR A 85 -0.58 1.78 -6.41
CA THR A 85 -0.30 2.78 -5.38
C THR A 85 0.27 3.98 -6.12
N SER A 86 -0.54 5.04 -6.22
CA SER A 86 -0.15 6.24 -6.95
C SER A 86 1.11 6.81 -6.30
N ASP A 87 2.20 6.96 -7.05
CA ASP A 87 3.39 7.68 -6.58
C ASP A 87 2.99 9.04 -5.99
N ALA A 88 2.00 9.71 -6.60
CA ALA A 88 1.47 10.97 -6.09
C ALA A 88 0.76 10.84 -4.72
N ALA A 89 0.19 9.68 -4.39
CA ALA A 89 -0.38 9.42 -3.07
C ALA A 89 0.71 9.15 -2.03
N ILE A 90 1.77 8.42 -2.40
CA ILE A 90 2.95 8.22 -1.55
C ILE A 90 3.60 9.57 -1.26
N ASP A 91 3.85 10.37 -2.29
CA ASP A 91 4.39 11.73 -2.16
C ASP A 91 3.53 12.60 -1.26
N LEU A 92 2.21 12.57 -1.43
CA LEU A 92 1.29 13.32 -0.59
C LEU A 92 1.40 12.89 0.88
N ILE A 93 1.49 11.59 1.18
CA ILE A 93 1.66 11.09 2.54
C ILE A 93 2.99 11.58 3.13
N CYS A 94 4.09 11.52 2.35
CA CYS A 94 5.39 12.07 2.75
C CYS A 94 5.29 13.56 3.09
N TYR A 95 4.69 14.37 2.21
CA TYR A 95 4.52 15.80 2.44
C TYR A 95 3.67 16.10 3.68
N LEU A 96 2.56 15.38 3.87
CA LEU A 96 1.70 15.57 5.03
C LEU A 96 2.40 15.16 6.33
N ARG A 97 3.14 14.04 6.32
CA ARG A 97 3.96 13.59 7.45
C ARG A 97 5.00 14.65 7.82
N ASP A 98 5.78 15.12 6.85
CA ASP A 98 6.87 16.07 7.09
C ASP A 98 6.32 17.41 7.60
N ARG A 99 5.18 17.85 7.06
CA ARG A 99 4.48 19.06 7.54
C ARG A 99 3.94 18.90 8.96
N LEU A 100 3.50 17.69 9.33
CA LEU A 100 3.04 17.38 10.68
C LEU A 100 4.21 17.42 11.67
N ILE A 101 5.37 16.86 11.30
CA ILE A 101 6.61 16.95 12.08
C ILE A 101 7.00 18.42 12.30
N GLU A 102 7.07 19.22 11.23
CA GLU A 102 7.40 20.65 11.33
C GLU A 102 6.43 21.38 12.28
N THR A 103 5.14 21.03 12.24
CA THR A 103 4.13 21.63 13.13
C THR A 103 4.37 21.24 14.59
N CYS A 104 4.70 19.98 14.87
CA CYS A 104 5.06 19.52 16.21
C CYS A 104 6.30 20.26 16.74
N ASP A 105 7.34 20.41 15.92
CA ASP A 105 8.56 21.11 16.30
C ASP A 105 8.30 22.60 16.58
N CYS A 106 7.45 23.24 15.77
CA CYS A 106 7.02 24.62 16.02
C CYS A 106 6.24 24.75 17.33
N ILE A 107 5.34 23.81 17.63
CA ILE A 107 4.59 23.79 18.88
C ILE A 107 5.54 23.69 20.06
N ASP A 108 6.46 22.72 20.05
CA ASP A 108 7.41 22.47 21.13
C ASP A 108 8.34 23.67 21.36
N ALA A 109 8.81 24.32 20.29
CA ALA A 109 9.59 25.56 20.40
C ALA A 109 8.82 26.68 21.10
N GLY A 110 7.51 26.79 20.85
CA GLY A 110 6.64 27.78 21.49
C GLY A 110 6.40 27.52 22.97
N GLN A 111 6.43 26.25 23.41
CA GLN A 111 6.14 25.89 24.80
C GLN A 111 7.12 26.51 25.79
N GLU A 112 8.40 26.63 25.45
CA GLU A 112 9.41 27.23 26.33
C GLU A 112 9.09 28.69 26.67
N ILE A 113 8.52 29.42 25.71
CA ILE A 113 8.10 30.81 25.91
C ILE A 113 6.86 30.86 26.83
N VAL A 114 5.89 29.99 26.59
CA VAL A 114 4.64 29.92 27.37
C VAL A 114 4.91 29.53 28.82
N LYS A 115 5.77 28.53 29.05
CA LYS A 115 6.21 28.12 30.39
C LYS A 115 6.93 29.25 31.12
N LYS A 116 7.85 29.96 30.44
CA LYS A 116 8.54 31.14 31.01
C LYS A 116 7.58 32.27 31.39
N ALA A 117 6.48 32.42 30.65
CA ALA A 117 5.42 33.38 30.96
C ALA A 117 4.47 32.92 32.09
N GLY A 118 4.67 31.72 32.66
CA GLY A 118 3.89 31.20 33.78
C GLY A 118 2.57 30.53 33.39
N TYR A 119 2.38 30.22 32.10
CA TYR A 119 1.19 29.54 31.60
C TYR A 119 1.44 28.05 31.35
N THR A 120 0.37 27.26 31.36
CA THR A 120 0.40 25.82 31.06
C THR A 120 0.57 25.56 29.56
N THR A 121 1.17 24.41 29.23
CA THR A 121 1.35 23.90 27.86
C THR A 121 0.79 22.49 27.69
N GLU A 122 -0.05 22.02 28.61
CA GLU A 122 -0.54 20.63 28.60
C GLU A 122 -1.29 20.28 27.31
N ASP A 123 -2.20 21.15 26.86
CA ASP A 123 -2.97 20.90 25.64
C ASP A 123 -2.12 20.95 24.37
N SER A 124 -1.16 21.88 24.28
CA SER A 124 -0.28 21.97 23.12
C SER A 124 0.72 20.81 23.08
N GLN A 125 1.22 20.38 24.24
CA GLN A 125 2.06 19.18 24.35
C GLN A 125 1.30 17.92 23.97
N ARG A 126 0.06 17.76 24.44
CA ARG A 126 -0.79 16.63 24.05
C ARG A 126 -1.01 16.62 22.54
N THR A 127 -1.34 17.78 21.96
CA THR A 127 -1.54 17.92 20.51
C THR A 127 -0.30 17.50 19.72
N ALA A 128 0.90 17.94 20.11
CA ALA A 128 2.13 17.55 19.44
C ALA A 128 2.43 16.04 19.58
N ASN A 129 2.14 15.46 20.76
CA ASN A 129 2.36 14.03 20.99
C ASN A 129 1.38 13.15 20.21
N ASP A 130 0.09 13.53 20.14
CA ASP A 130 -0.90 12.82 19.35
C ASP A 130 -0.55 12.90 17.85
N ALA A 131 -0.13 14.07 17.38
CA ALA A 131 0.36 14.27 16.01
C ALA A 131 1.57 13.37 15.69
N ARG A 132 2.50 13.15 16.63
CA ARG A 132 3.63 12.22 16.44
C ARG A 132 3.19 10.77 16.28
N GLN A 133 2.12 10.33 16.94
CA GLN A 133 1.59 8.99 16.71
C GLN A 133 1.10 8.81 15.27
N PHE A 134 0.51 9.85 14.67
CA PHE A 134 0.13 9.82 13.25
C PHE A 134 1.36 9.79 12.32
N VAL A 135 2.45 10.48 12.69
CA VAL A 135 3.74 10.40 11.98
C VAL A 135 4.29 8.97 12.01
N ASP A 136 4.26 8.32 13.17
CA ASP A 136 4.72 6.93 13.32
C ASP A 136 3.88 5.97 12.46
N MET A 137 2.56 6.14 12.49
CA MET A 137 1.64 5.36 11.63
C MET A 137 1.93 5.59 10.14
N ALA A 138 2.21 6.83 9.73
CA ALA A 138 2.58 7.13 8.35
C ALA A 138 3.93 6.47 7.97
N ASN A 139 4.92 6.48 8.87
CA ASN A 139 6.21 5.81 8.64
C ASN A 139 6.05 4.30 8.50
N GLU A 140 5.25 3.66 9.36
CA GLU A 140 4.95 2.23 9.24
C GLU A 140 4.26 1.89 7.92
N TYR A 141 3.31 2.72 7.50
CA TYR A 141 2.62 2.54 6.22
C TYR A 141 3.57 2.70 5.03
N LEU A 142 4.39 3.76 5.03
CA LEU A 142 5.37 4.01 3.98
C LEU A 142 6.43 2.90 3.92
N ALA A 143 6.91 2.38 5.06
CA ALA A 143 7.85 1.27 5.11
C ALA A 143 7.28 -0.01 4.48
N LYS A 144 5.98 -0.26 4.64
CA LYS A 144 5.29 -1.41 4.01
C LYS A 144 5.19 -1.28 2.49
N ILE A 145 5.23 -0.07 1.95
CA ILE A 145 5.01 0.21 0.51
C ILE A 145 6.31 0.47 -0.23
N ALA A 146 7.27 1.14 0.41
CA ALA A 146 8.55 1.51 -0.19
C ALA A 146 9.54 0.34 -0.30
N GLY A 147 9.27 -0.79 0.36
CA GLY A 147 10.05 -2.02 0.23
C GLY A 147 11.55 -1.80 0.42
N ASP A 148 12.01 -1.56 1.65
CA ASP A 148 13.43 -1.49 2.06
C ASP A 148 14.38 -0.92 0.99
N GLU A 149 14.28 0.38 0.69
CA GLU A 149 15.45 1.12 0.22
C GLU A 149 16.32 1.44 1.45
N ALA A 150 17.30 0.57 1.70
CA ALA A 150 18.45 0.81 2.57
C ALA A 150 19.75 0.70 1.77
#